data_AF-A0A520E3P8-F1
#
_entry.id   AF-A0A520E3P8-F1
#
_cell.length_a   1.000
_cell.length_b   1.000
_cell.length_c   1.000
_cell.angle_alpha   90.00
_cell.angle_beta   90.00
_cell.angle_gamma   90.00
#
_symmetry.space_group_name_H-M   'P 1'
#
loop_
_entity.id
_entity.type
_entity.pdbx_description
1 polymer ?
#
loop_
_entity_poly.entity_id
_entity_poly.type
_entity_poly.pdbx_seq_one_letter_code
_entity_poly.pdbx_strand_id
1 'polypeptide(L)'
;MNSQHSHSTRKFQYAIVIGRFQPVHFGHQRLIEEGLRAAERVIVVVGSDRKPRSVKNPFTFDERERMVRASLRGAEQMRVSVIGVGDSPYNDQIWIASIQSAVDRLIAQDGVKPAAAKVALVGHLKDASSYYLKLFPSWEFVAHHVVESINATDVRALYFNPEMRGQLNPADLPDGTAAFLDRFTSTTDYADLCEERAFLVDYKDKYRYAGSEFPPIYTTVDAVVVEAGHILLVQRKFHPGKGTWALPGGFVGQQERLQEAAIRELKEETRLKVPVPVLNGSMKASHVFDAPDRSQRGRTITHGFFFELAHNQWTGLSDVRADDDAADVRWVPIAEFLDMQERMYEDHYFIANHFLGGLGKS
;
A
#
# COMPACT_ATOMS: atom_id res chain seq x y z
N MET A 1 -23.27 46.66 -22.09
CA MET A 1 -22.56 45.54 -22.76
C MET A 1 -22.49 44.39 -21.76
N ASN A 2 -23.45 43.45 -21.85
CA ASN A 2 -23.50 42.27 -20.99
C ASN A 2 -22.60 41.19 -21.57
N SER A 3 -21.49 40.87 -20.89
CA SER A 3 -20.69 39.70 -21.20
C SER A 3 -21.41 38.45 -20.69
N GLN A 4 -22.09 37.75 -21.59
CA GLN A 4 -22.61 36.40 -21.33
C GLN A 4 -21.43 35.48 -20.95
N HIS A 5 -21.36 35.11 -19.68
CA HIS A 5 -20.57 33.96 -19.27
C HIS A 5 -21.27 32.71 -19.83
N SER A 6 -20.65 32.10 -20.83
CA SER A 6 -21.04 30.78 -21.33
C SER A 6 -20.88 29.76 -20.19
N HIS A 7 -21.99 29.45 -19.49
CA HIS A 7 -22.06 28.29 -18.63
C HIS A 7 -22.12 27.06 -19.53
N SER A 8 -20.97 26.48 -19.84
CA SER A 8 -20.89 25.09 -20.30
C SER A 8 -21.65 24.23 -19.28
N THR A 9 -22.81 23.71 -19.67
CA THR A 9 -23.58 22.77 -18.86
C THR A 9 -22.79 21.48 -18.77
N ARG A 10 -22.11 21.26 -17.64
CA ARG A 10 -21.34 20.03 -17.40
C ARG A 10 -22.29 18.83 -17.39
N LYS A 11 -21.85 17.71 -17.95
CA LYS A 11 -22.70 16.51 -18.17
C LYS A 11 -22.98 15.76 -16.85
N PHE A 12 -22.04 15.78 -15.92
CA PHE A 12 -22.10 15.05 -14.66
C PHE A 12 -22.09 15.98 -13.45
N GLN A 13 -22.60 15.51 -12.32
CA GLN A 13 -22.46 16.21 -11.05
C GLN A 13 -21.08 15.91 -10.44
N TYR A 14 -20.64 14.65 -10.53
CA TYR A 14 -19.36 14.20 -9.99
C TYR A 14 -18.54 13.46 -11.05
N ALA A 15 -17.23 13.67 -11.04
CA ALA A 15 -16.26 12.83 -11.72
C ALA A 15 -15.31 12.22 -10.69
N ILE A 16 -15.02 10.94 -10.82
CA ILE A 16 -14.13 10.19 -9.94
C ILE A 16 -12.85 9.90 -10.69
N VAL A 17 -11.71 10.21 -10.05
CA VAL A 17 -10.37 9.87 -10.56
C VAL A 17 -9.68 9.03 -9.50
N ILE A 18 -9.35 7.79 -9.84
CA ILE A 18 -8.70 6.84 -8.92
C ILE A 18 -7.23 6.70 -9.31
N GLY A 19 -6.33 6.73 -8.33
CA GLY A 19 -4.91 6.52 -8.57
C GLY A 19 -4.08 6.41 -7.30
N ARG A 20 -2.84 5.94 -7.42
CA ARG A 20 -1.88 5.94 -6.29
C ARG A 20 -1.19 7.28 -6.10
N PHE A 21 -0.97 8.04 -7.19
CA PHE A 21 -0.31 9.35 -7.17
C PHE A 21 1.09 9.35 -6.52
N GLN A 22 1.95 8.40 -6.90
CA GLN A 22 3.28 8.16 -6.30
C GLN A 22 4.45 8.46 -7.26
N PRO A 23 4.76 9.73 -7.63
CA PRO A 23 4.10 10.98 -7.28
C PRO A 23 2.98 11.38 -8.27
N VAL A 24 2.40 12.57 -8.07
CA VAL A 24 1.52 13.21 -9.08
C VAL A 24 2.36 13.69 -10.26
N HIS A 25 1.97 13.36 -11.48
CA HIS A 25 2.63 13.76 -12.73
C HIS A 25 1.60 14.34 -13.70
N PHE A 26 2.01 14.91 -14.84
CA PHE A 26 1.07 15.55 -15.77
C PHE A 26 -0.04 14.64 -16.29
N GLY A 27 0.21 13.35 -16.48
CA GLY A 27 -0.86 12.39 -16.78
C GLY A 27 -1.99 12.37 -15.73
N HIS A 28 -1.66 12.45 -14.43
CA HIS A 28 -2.64 12.54 -13.36
C HIS A 28 -3.36 13.89 -13.36
N GLN A 29 -2.62 14.99 -13.50
CA GLN A 29 -3.19 16.33 -13.56
C GLN A 29 -4.21 16.46 -14.70
N ARG A 30 -3.88 15.96 -15.88
CA ARG A 30 -4.79 15.93 -17.04
C ARG A 30 -6.08 15.14 -16.78
N LEU A 31 -5.98 13.97 -16.14
CA LEU A 31 -7.18 13.20 -15.75
C LEU A 31 -8.11 13.99 -14.82
N ILE A 32 -7.53 14.74 -13.87
CA ILE A 32 -8.31 15.59 -12.95
C ILE A 32 -8.93 16.77 -13.71
N GLU A 33 -8.18 17.41 -14.61
CA GLU A 33 -8.68 18.49 -15.47
C GLU A 33 -9.82 18.02 -16.38
N GLU A 34 -9.75 16.81 -16.95
CA GLU A 34 -10.87 16.23 -17.70
C GLU A 34 -12.10 16.02 -16.82
N GLY A 35 -11.91 15.52 -15.59
CA GLY A 35 -12.98 15.44 -14.60
C GLY A 35 -13.62 16.80 -14.34
N LEU A 36 -12.82 17.85 -14.18
CA LEU A 36 -13.28 19.22 -13.94
C LEU A 36 -14.05 19.83 -15.13
N ARG A 37 -13.77 19.37 -16.36
CA ARG A 37 -14.53 19.72 -17.57
C ARG A 37 -15.84 18.93 -17.65
N ALA A 38 -15.81 17.64 -17.33
CA ALA A 38 -16.96 16.75 -17.45
C ALA A 38 -18.01 16.92 -16.35
N ALA A 39 -17.58 17.26 -15.12
CA ALA A 39 -18.43 17.25 -13.94
C ALA A 39 -18.33 18.53 -13.10
N GLU A 40 -19.37 18.85 -12.32
CA GLU A 40 -19.37 19.99 -11.39
C GLU A 40 -18.33 19.87 -10.28
N ARG A 41 -18.15 18.68 -9.71
CA ARG A 41 -17.12 18.35 -8.71
C ARG A 41 -16.29 17.15 -9.14
N VAL A 42 -15.05 17.10 -8.66
CA VAL A 42 -14.16 15.95 -8.83
C VAL A 42 -13.81 15.36 -7.47
N ILE A 43 -13.90 14.04 -7.37
CA ILE A 43 -13.44 13.27 -6.22
C ILE A 43 -12.20 12.47 -6.65
N VAL A 44 -11.05 12.84 -6.10
CA VAL A 44 -9.78 12.13 -6.30
C VAL A 44 -9.65 11.08 -5.21
N VAL A 45 -9.64 9.81 -5.61
CA VAL A 45 -9.46 8.66 -4.71
C VAL A 45 -8.00 8.24 -4.75
N VAL A 46 -7.29 8.52 -3.66
CA VAL A 46 -5.88 8.16 -3.46
C VAL A 46 -5.83 6.75 -2.87
N GLY A 47 -5.53 5.77 -3.71
CA GLY A 47 -5.40 4.37 -3.33
C GLY A 47 -4.11 4.06 -2.56
N SER A 48 -4.01 2.87 -1.99
CA SER A 48 -2.87 2.47 -1.15
C SER A 48 -2.61 3.46 -0.01
N ASP A 49 -3.70 3.98 0.57
CA ASP A 49 -3.65 4.75 1.80
C ASP A 49 -3.26 3.87 2.99
N ARG A 50 -2.71 4.49 4.03
CA ARG A 50 -2.28 3.87 5.27
C ARG A 50 -1.26 2.73 5.09
N LYS A 51 -0.28 2.94 4.21
CA LYS A 51 0.86 2.04 4.01
C LYS A 51 2.16 2.66 4.52
N PRO A 52 3.10 1.86 5.04
CA PRO A 52 4.46 2.36 5.29
C PRO A 52 5.09 2.83 3.99
N ARG A 53 6.05 3.75 4.12
CA ARG A 53 6.88 4.18 3.00
C ARG A 53 7.63 2.99 2.43
N SER A 54 7.70 2.95 1.11
CA SER A 54 8.49 1.97 0.38
C SER A 54 8.80 2.51 -1.02
N VAL A 55 9.76 1.93 -1.75
CA VAL A 55 10.13 2.43 -3.10
C VAL A 55 8.93 2.47 -4.08
N LYS A 56 7.91 1.63 -3.90
CA LYS A 56 6.67 1.64 -4.68
C LYS A 56 5.64 2.66 -4.19
N ASN A 57 5.55 2.89 -2.88
CA ASN A 57 4.66 3.86 -2.24
C ASN A 57 5.46 4.79 -1.32
N PRO A 58 6.27 5.70 -1.88
CA PRO A 58 7.18 6.52 -1.09
C PRO A 58 6.49 7.63 -0.29
N PHE A 59 5.34 8.12 -0.75
CA PHE A 59 4.68 9.30 -0.18
C PHE A 59 3.41 8.94 0.59
N THR A 60 3.17 9.62 1.72
CA THR A 60 1.97 9.44 2.55
C THR A 60 0.71 9.97 1.87
N PHE A 61 -0.47 9.72 2.42
CA PHE A 61 -1.71 10.32 1.89
C PHE A 61 -1.65 11.85 1.88
N ASP A 62 -1.29 12.47 3.01
CA ASP A 62 -1.23 13.93 3.12
C ASP A 62 -0.24 14.56 2.14
N GLU A 63 0.91 13.92 1.90
CA GLU A 63 1.90 14.37 0.92
C GLU A 63 1.34 14.31 -0.50
N ARG A 64 0.64 13.22 -0.83
CA ARG A 64 -0.01 13.05 -2.14
C ARG A 64 -1.17 14.01 -2.32
N GLU A 65 -1.98 14.24 -1.31
CA GLU A 65 -3.03 15.24 -1.33
C GLU A 65 -2.43 16.64 -1.58
N ARG A 66 -1.36 17.01 -0.89
CA ARG A 66 -0.66 18.28 -1.14
C ARG A 66 -0.16 18.39 -2.58
N MET A 67 0.45 17.33 -3.13
CA MET A 67 0.87 17.31 -4.53
C MET A 67 -0.31 17.43 -5.50
N VAL A 68 -1.43 16.74 -5.24
CA VAL A 68 -2.66 16.83 -6.04
C VAL A 68 -3.18 18.25 -6.04
N ARG A 69 -3.36 18.86 -4.86
CA ARG A 69 -3.87 20.23 -4.73
C ARG A 69 -2.96 21.25 -5.40
N ALA A 70 -1.64 21.09 -5.24
CA ALA A 70 -0.65 21.98 -5.84
C ALA A 70 -0.54 21.82 -7.37
N SER A 71 -1.10 20.75 -7.96
CA SER A 71 -1.20 20.59 -9.42
C SER A 71 -2.38 21.34 -10.05
N LEU A 72 -3.28 21.93 -9.25
CA LEU A 72 -4.51 22.58 -9.68
C LEU A 72 -4.49 24.08 -9.40
N ARG A 73 -5.20 24.89 -10.21
CA ARG A 73 -5.14 26.36 -10.12
C ARG A 73 -6.42 26.99 -9.60
N GLY A 74 -6.27 27.92 -8.65
CA GLY A 74 -7.34 28.84 -8.22
C GLY A 74 -8.66 28.15 -7.88
N ALA A 75 -9.73 28.52 -8.59
CA ALA A 75 -11.09 28.03 -8.35
C ALA A 75 -11.26 26.51 -8.59
N GLU A 76 -10.34 25.85 -9.31
CA GLU A 76 -10.37 24.40 -9.53
C GLU A 76 -10.22 23.64 -8.20
N GLN A 77 -9.34 24.10 -7.31
CA GLN A 77 -9.11 23.44 -6.03
C GLN A 77 -10.38 23.34 -5.17
N MET A 78 -11.26 24.35 -5.26
CA MET A 78 -12.53 24.39 -4.53
C MET A 78 -13.56 23.36 -5.04
N ARG A 79 -13.32 22.79 -6.22
CA ARG A 79 -14.17 21.78 -6.85
C ARG A 79 -13.59 20.37 -6.74
N VAL A 80 -12.43 20.21 -6.07
CA VAL A 80 -11.76 18.92 -5.91
C VAL A 80 -11.70 18.51 -4.45
N SER A 81 -12.32 17.36 -4.16
CA SER A 81 -12.16 16.63 -2.91
C SER A 81 -11.15 15.50 -3.10
N VAL A 82 -10.28 15.29 -2.13
CA VAL A 82 -9.27 14.22 -2.14
C VAL A 82 -9.53 13.30 -0.96
N ILE A 83 -9.63 12.00 -1.19
CA ILE A 83 -9.91 11.00 -0.15
C ILE A 83 -8.96 9.81 -0.26
N GLY A 84 -8.56 9.27 0.89
CA GLY A 84 -7.71 8.09 0.99
C GLY A 84 -8.53 6.81 1.05
N VAL A 85 -8.10 5.77 0.33
CA VAL A 85 -8.66 4.42 0.46
C VAL A 85 -7.52 3.40 0.57
N GLY A 86 -7.59 2.59 1.63
CA GLY A 86 -6.63 1.52 1.89
C GLY A 86 -6.75 0.37 0.90
N ASP A 87 -5.70 -0.43 0.79
CA ASP A 87 -5.72 -1.63 -0.05
C ASP A 87 -6.52 -2.76 0.63
N SER A 88 -7.10 -3.66 -0.18
CA SER A 88 -7.62 -4.96 0.26
C SER A 88 -7.07 -6.05 -0.66
N PRO A 89 -5.78 -6.42 -0.53
CA PRO A 89 -5.05 -7.18 -1.54
C PRO A 89 -5.60 -8.58 -1.84
N TYR A 90 -6.48 -9.10 -0.98
CA TYR A 90 -7.09 -10.43 -1.08
C TYR A 90 -8.61 -10.39 -1.24
N ASN A 91 -9.22 -9.20 -1.33
CA ASN A 91 -10.68 -9.07 -1.41
C ASN A 91 -11.10 -7.78 -2.13
N ASP A 92 -11.26 -7.89 -3.46
CA ASP A 92 -11.71 -6.81 -4.31
C ASP A 92 -13.09 -6.26 -3.92
N GLN A 93 -13.99 -7.09 -3.36
CA GLN A 93 -15.33 -6.64 -2.95
C GLN A 93 -15.25 -5.65 -1.79
N ILE A 94 -14.37 -5.90 -0.80
CA ILE A 94 -14.13 -4.95 0.30
C ILE A 94 -13.52 -3.65 -0.25
N TRP A 95 -12.60 -3.75 -1.20
CA TRP A 95 -11.98 -2.58 -1.81
C TRP A 95 -12.99 -1.72 -2.59
N ILE A 96 -13.81 -2.35 -3.44
CA ILE A 96 -14.90 -1.70 -4.18
C ILE A 96 -15.88 -1.01 -3.21
N ALA A 97 -16.34 -1.74 -2.18
CA ALA A 97 -17.27 -1.21 -1.18
C ALA A 97 -16.67 -0.03 -0.40
N SER A 98 -15.36 -0.06 -0.11
CA SER A 98 -14.66 1.03 0.57
C SER A 98 -14.64 2.30 -0.29
N ILE A 99 -14.37 2.17 -1.58
CA ILE A 99 -14.40 3.29 -2.53
C ILE A 99 -15.82 3.84 -2.66
N GLN A 100 -16.81 2.97 -2.90
CA GLN A 100 -18.21 3.37 -3.00
C GLN A 100 -18.67 4.10 -1.74
N SER A 101 -18.42 3.54 -0.55
CA SER A 101 -18.79 4.16 0.72
C SER A 101 -18.12 5.53 0.93
N ALA A 102 -16.83 5.66 0.60
CA ALA A 102 -16.12 6.92 0.74
C ALA A 102 -16.65 8.00 -0.23
N VAL A 103 -16.94 7.63 -1.47
CA VAL A 103 -17.56 8.50 -2.48
C VAL A 103 -18.97 8.90 -2.06
N ASP A 104 -19.80 7.94 -1.67
CA ASP A 104 -21.20 8.15 -1.29
C ASP A 104 -21.31 9.09 -0.09
N ARG A 105 -20.39 8.98 0.89
CA ARG A 105 -20.32 9.92 2.02
C ARG A 105 -20.09 11.36 1.57
N LEU A 106 -19.19 11.60 0.61
CA LEU A 106 -18.96 12.94 0.07
C LEU A 106 -20.17 13.46 -0.71
N ILE A 107 -20.77 12.63 -1.56
CA ILE A 107 -21.97 13.02 -2.32
C ILE A 107 -23.13 13.36 -1.36
N ALA A 108 -23.28 12.60 -0.28
CA ALA A 108 -24.30 12.85 0.74
C ALA A 108 -24.04 14.14 1.54
N GLN A 109 -22.78 14.49 1.83
CA GLN A 109 -22.41 15.76 2.48
C GLN A 109 -22.82 16.98 1.65
N ASP A 110 -22.87 16.83 0.33
CA ASP A 110 -23.36 17.87 -0.60
C ASP A 110 -24.90 17.94 -0.67
N GLY A 111 -25.62 17.15 0.13
CA GLY A 111 -27.08 17.09 0.14
C GLY A 111 -27.67 16.31 -1.05
N VAL A 112 -26.84 15.61 -1.82
CA VAL A 112 -27.27 14.80 -2.96
C VAL A 112 -27.42 13.33 -2.52
N LYS A 113 -28.50 12.67 -2.94
CA LYS A 113 -28.65 11.23 -2.71
C LYS A 113 -27.70 10.47 -3.65
N PRO A 114 -26.76 9.63 -3.16
CA PRO A 114 -25.76 8.97 -4.02
C PRO A 114 -26.37 8.19 -5.19
N ALA A 115 -27.44 7.44 -4.94
CA ALA A 115 -28.15 6.67 -5.97
C ALA A 115 -28.79 7.52 -7.09
N ALA A 116 -28.96 8.83 -6.90
CA ALA A 116 -29.52 9.75 -7.89
C ALA A 116 -28.45 10.64 -8.54
N ALA A 117 -27.20 10.57 -8.09
CA ALA A 117 -26.11 11.39 -8.61
C ALA A 117 -25.69 10.91 -10.01
N LYS A 118 -25.44 11.86 -10.93
CA LYS A 118 -24.80 11.56 -12.21
C LYS A 118 -23.29 11.56 -12.02
N VAL A 119 -22.69 10.37 -12.02
CA VAL A 119 -21.28 10.15 -11.70
C VAL A 119 -20.55 9.60 -12.92
N ALA A 120 -19.42 10.23 -13.26
CA ALA A 120 -18.45 9.73 -14.23
C ALA A 120 -17.25 9.09 -13.51
N LEU A 121 -16.72 8.00 -14.07
CA LEU A 121 -15.42 7.46 -13.71
C LEU A 121 -14.42 7.82 -14.82
N VAL A 122 -13.49 8.72 -14.53
CA VAL A 122 -12.50 9.20 -15.49
C VAL A 122 -11.21 8.39 -15.33
N GLY A 123 -10.74 7.78 -16.41
CA GLY A 123 -9.55 6.94 -16.36
C GLY A 123 -8.96 6.61 -17.72
N HIS A 124 -7.79 5.98 -17.69
CA HIS A 124 -7.09 5.50 -18.87
C HIS A 124 -6.91 3.98 -18.78
N LEU A 125 -7.48 3.24 -19.74
CA LEU A 125 -7.31 1.79 -19.83
C LEU A 125 -5.99 1.50 -20.55
N LYS A 126 -4.93 1.18 -19.79
CA LYS A 126 -3.59 0.99 -20.36
C LYS A 126 -3.13 -0.47 -20.38
N ASP A 127 -3.41 -1.23 -19.31
CA ASP A 127 -2.85 -2.57 -19.07
C ASP A 127 -3.66 -3.36 -18.00
N ALA A 128 -3.11 -4.48 -17.52
CA ALA A 128 -3.66 -5.29 -16.43
C ALA A 128 -3.85 -4.51 -15.12
N SER A 129 -3.10 -3.45 -14.86
CA SER A 129 -3.20 -2.65 -13.64
C SER A 129 -4.43 -1.74 -13.62
N SER A 130 -5.10 -1.53 -14.77
CA SER A 130 -6.29 -0.70 -14.91
C SER A 130 -7.61 -1.51 -14.89
N TYR A 131 -7.55 -2.81 -14.60
CA TYR A 131 -8.73 -3.70 -14.60
C TYR A 131 -9.84 -3.19 -13.68
N TYR A 132 -9.46 -2.54 -12.57
CA TYR A 132 -10.36 -2.05 -11.54
C TYR A 132 -11.36 -1.00 -12.05
N LEU A 133 -11.06 -0.30 -13.14
CA LEU A 133 -11.96 0.69 -13.75
C LEU A 133 -13.27 0.05 -14.25
N LYS A 134 -13.27 -1.28 -14.46
CA LYS A 134 -14.45 -2.05 -14.87
C LYS A 134 -15.33 -2.49 -13.71
N LEU A 135 -14.91 -2.28 -12.46
CA LEU A 135 -15.58 -2.80 -11.25
C LEU A 135 -16.69 -1.88 -10.73
N PHE A 136 -16.94 -0.74 -11.39
CA PHE A 136 -17.92 0.26 -10.98
C PHE A 136 -19.00 0.48 -12.06
N PRO A 137 -19.88 -0.51 -12.31
CA PRO A 137 -20.87 -0.44 -13.40
C PRO A 137 -21.91 0.67 -13.22
N SER A 138 -22.08 1.18 -11.99
CA SER A 138 -23.01 2.28 -11.69
C SER A 138 -22.48 3.66 -12.10
N TRP A 139 -21.20 3.79 -12.47
CA TRP A 139 -20.60 5.05 -12.90
C TRP A 139 -20.31 5.03 -14.39
N GLU A 140 -20.59 6.13 -15.10
CA GLU A 140 -20.34 6.20 -16.53
C GLU A 140 -18.84 6.35 -16.79
N PHE A 141 -18.22 5.39 -17.49
CA PHE A 141 -16.79 5.45 -17.77
C PHE A 141 -16.49 6.48 -18.87
N VAL A 142 -15.62 7.44 -18.56
CA VAL A 142 -15.12 8.45 -19.49
C VAL A 142 -13.66 8.14 -19.77
N ALA A 143 -13.41 7.56 -20.95
CA ALA A 143 -12.06 7.21 -21.39
C ALA A 143 -11.25 8.46 -21.71
N HIS A 144 -10.02 8.52 -21.20
CA HIS A 144 -9.04 9.52 -21.59
C HIS A 144 -7.90 8.85 -22.36
N HIS A 145 -7.47 9.47 -23.47
CA HIS A 145 -6.26 9.09 -24.18
C HIS A 145 -5.11 9.95 -23.67
N VAL A 146 -4.23 9.37 -22.83
CA VAL A 146 -3.05 10.07 -22.34
C VAL A 146 -2.02 10.15 -23.46
N VAL A 147 -1.57 11.36 -23.79
CA VAL A 147 -0.32 11.57 -24.55
C VAL A 147 0.82 11.61 -23.53
N GLU A 148 1.72 10.63 -23.61
CA GLU A 148 2.76 10.38 -22.60
C GLU A 148 3.83 11.47 -22.58
N SER A 149 4.21 11.92 -21.38
CA SER A 149 5.46 12.66 -21.16
C SER A 149 6.38 11.93 -20.16
N ILE A 150 5.84 11.31 -19.10
CA ILE A 150 6.55 10.38 -18.19
C ILE A 150 5.54 9.64 -17.29
N ASN A 151 5.83 8.40 -16.84
CA ASN A 151 4.99 7.67 -15.88
C ASN A 151 5.59 7.66 -14.46
N ALA A 152 4.78 7.38 -13.44
CA ALA A 152 5.22 7.42 -12.04
C ALA A 152 6.36 6.45 -11.70
N THR A 153 6.41 5.28 -12.36
CA THR A 153 7.48 4.30 -12.15
C THR A 153 8.82 4.83 -12.64
N ASP A 154 8.85 5.47 -13.82
CA ASP A 154 10.07 6.08 -14.36
C ASP A 154 10.57 7.22 -13.47
N VAL A 155 9.65 8.06 -12.99
CA VAL A 155 9.97 9.13 -12.04
C VAL A 155 10.65 8.56 -10.80
N ARG A 156 10.07 7.55 -10.15
CA ARG A 156 10.67 6.93 -8.94
C ARG A 156 12.00 6.25 -9.25
N ALA A 157 12.12 5.60 -10.41
CA ALA A 157 13.33 4.89 -10.81
C ALA A 157 14.55 5.83 -10.96
N LEU A 158 14.34 7.04 -11.50
CA LEU A 158 15.35 8.10 -11.57
C LEU A 158 15.54 8.79 -10.22
N TYR A 159 14.44 9.14 -9.54
CA TYR A 159 14.45 10.01 -8.37
C TYR A 159 15.14 9.43 -7.13
N PHE A 160 14.94 8.13 -6.87
CA PHE A 160 15.60 7.41 -5.76
C PHE A 160 16.95 6.81 -6.18
N ASN A 161 17.44 7.13 -7.38
CA ASN A 161 18.80 6.80 -7.81
C ASN A 161 19.68 8.05 -7.74
N PRO A 162 20.55 8.21 -6.73
CA PRO A 162 21.41 9.39 -6.63
C PRO A 162 22.22 9.67 -7.91
N GLU A 163 22.68 8.61 -8.60
CA GLU A 163 23.48 8.73 -9.83
C GLU A 163 22.65 9.13 -11.07
N MET A 164 21.36 8.75 -11.11
CA MET A 164 20.48 9.05 -12.25
C MET A 164 19.49 10.19 -11.97
N ARG A 165 19.41 10.71 -10.74
CA ARG A 165 18.46 11.75 -10.36
C ARG A 165 18.54 12.99 -11.26
N GLY A 166 19.75 13.37 -11.69
CA GLY A 166 19.96 14.50 -12.60
C GLY A 166 19.28 14.35 -13.97
N GLN A 167 18.84 13.14 -14.34
CA GLN A 167 18.09 12.89 -15.57
C GLN A 167 16.59 13.20 -15.41
N LEU A 168 16.08 13.32 -14.18
CA LEU A 168 14.70 13.73 -13.95
C LEU A 168 14.59 15.23 -14.17
N ASN A 169 14.02 15.62 -15.31
CA ASN A 169 13.76 17.02 -15.61
C ASN A 169 12.55 17.51 -14.80
N PRO A 170 12.70 18.52 -13.91
CA PRO A 170 11.59 19.07 -13.13
C PRO A 170 10.44 19.59 -14.00
N ALA A 171 10.73 20.03 -15.23
CA ALA A 171 9.73 20.51 -16.18
C ALA A 171 8.80 19.40 -16.73
N ASP A 172 9.09 18.13 -16.47
CA ASP A 172 8.24 16.99 -16.82
C ASP A 172 7.22 16.65 -15.71
N LEU A 173 7.20 17.44 -14.63
CA LEU A 173 6.29 17.29 -13.49
C LEU A 173 5.51 18.59 -13.22
N PRO A 174 4.31 18.51 -12.61
CA PRO A 174 3.62 19.70 -12.11
C PRO A 174 4.51 20.47 -11.12
N ASP A 175 4.52 21.80 -11.21
CA ASP A 175 5.38 22.68 -10.39
C ASP A 175 5.31 22.35 -8.89
N GLY A 176 4.10 22.10 -8.38
CA GLY A 176 3.86 21.71 -6.99
C GLY A 176 4.50 20.38 -6.60
N THR A 177 4.48 19.40 -7.51
CA THR A 177 5.18 18.11 -7.34
C THR A 177 6.68 18.33 -7.36
N ALA A 178 7.21 19.03 -8.37
CA ALA A 178 8.65 19.27 -8.51
C ALA A 178 9.23 19.95 -7.26
N ALA A 179 8.56 20.99 -6.77
CA ALA A 179 8.94 21.69 -5.55
C ALA A 179 8.83 20.81 -4.29
N PHE A 180 7.83 19.93 -4.22
CA PHE A 180 7.73 18.97 -3.11
C PHE A 180 8.89 17.97 -3.13
N LEU A 181 9.18 17.38 -4.28
CA LEU A 181 10.27 16.42 -4.45
C LEU A 181 11.62 17.06 -4.09
N ASP A 182 11.89 18.27 -4.58
CA ASP A 182 13.14 18.97 -4.24
C ASP A 182 13.36 19.07 -2.72
N ARG A 183 12.33 19.52 -1.97
CA ARG A 183 12.38 19.58 -0.50
C ARG A 183 12.50 18.21 0.16
N PHE A 184 11.80 17.20 -0.35
CA PHE A 184 11.80 15.85 0.22
C PHE A 184 13.20 15.24 0.23
N THR A 185 14.09 15.66 -0.68
CA THR A 185 15.46 15.11 -0.74
C THR A 185 16.36 15.46 0.44
N SER A 186 15.95 16.41 1.28
CA SER A 186 16.66 16.75 2.52
C SER A 186 16.18 15.92 3.74
N THR A 187 15.25 14.99 3.55
CA THR A 187 14.68 14.18 4.65
C THR A 187 15.42 12.87 4.85
N THR A 188 15.33 12.30 6.05
CA THR A 188 15.82 10.94 6.35
C THR A 188 15.03 9.89 5.56
N ASP A 189 13.72 10.08 5.39
CA ASP A 189 12.86 9.20 4.59
C ASP A 189 13.37 9.06 3.15
N TYR A 190 13.85 10.14 2.53
CA TYR A 190 14.44 10.08 1.19
C TYR A 190 15.73 9.26 1.17
N ALA A 191 16.61 9.45 2.14
CA ALA A 191 17.85 8.68 2.26
C ALA A 191 17.55 7.18 2.44
N ASP A 192 16.65 6.82 3.36
CA ASP A 192 16.23 5.43 3.59
C ASP A 192 15.60 4.80 2.33
N LEU A 193 14.82 5.55 1.55
CA LEU A 193 14.25 5.06 0.29
C LEU A 193 15.31 4.86 -0.82
N CYS A 194 16.37 5.66 -0.84
CA CYS A 194 17.50 5.45 -1.75
C CYS A 194 18.28 4.18 -1.37
N GLU A 195 18.54 3.98 -0.07
CA GLU A 195 19.16 2.76 0.46
C GLU A 195 18.32 1.51 0.13
N GLU A 196 17.00 1.57 0.39
CA GLU A 196 16.09 0.48 0.06
C GLU A 196 16.06 0.17 -1.44
N ARG A 197 16.06 1.21 -2.29
CA ARG A 197 16.11 1.00 -3.75
C ARG A 197 17.40 0.33 -4.16
N ALA A 198 18.55 0.78 -3.65
CA ALA A 198 19.84 0.19 -3.96
C ALA A 198 19.87 -1.29 -3.54
N PHE A 199 19.36 -1.60 -2.33
CA PHE A 199 19.19 -2.98 -1.88
C PHE A 199 18.29 -3.79 -2.82
N LEU A 200 17.13 -3.27 -3.23
CA LEU A 200 16.20 -3.99 -4.10
C LEU A 200 16.76 -4.24 -5.50
N VAL A 201 17.58 -3.33 -6.02
CA VAL A 201 18.28 -3.51 -7.31
C VAL A 201 19.35 -4.59 -7.16
N ASP A 202 20.23 -4.51 -6.16
CA ASP A 202 21.25 -5.52 -5.89
C ASP A 202 20.64 -6.90 -5.63
N TYR A 203 19.59 -6.96 -4.80
CA TYR A 203 18.85 -8.18 -4.53
C TYR A 203 18.28 -8.76 -5.83
N LYS A 204 17.62 -7.93 -6.64
CA LYS A 204 17.11 -8.38 -7.92
C LYS A 204 18.25 -8.86 -8.79
N ASP A 205 19.37 -8.17 -8.93
CA ASP A 205 20.46 -8.60 -9.82
C ASP A 205 21.14 -9.89 -9.34
N LYS A 206 21.39 -10.02 -8.03
CA LYS A 206 21.97 -11.20 -7.40
C LYS A 206 21.09 -12.45 -7.55
N TYR A 207 19.77 -12.29 -7.43
CA TYR A 207 18.81 -13.39 -7.49
C TYR A 207 18.03 -13.45 -8.81
N ARG A 208 18.29 -12.53 -9.76
CA ARG A 208 17.46 -12.29 -10.95
C ARG A 208 17.37 -13.52 -11.81
N TYR A 209 18.49 -14.23 -11.94
CA TYR A 209 18.67 -15.32 -12.87
C TYR A 209 19.91 -16.08 -12.41
N ALA A 210 19.79 -16.94 -11.40
CA ALA A 210 20.84 -17.92 -11.08
C ALA A 210 20.95 -18.98 -12.19
N GLY A 211 21.11 -18.55 -13.45
CA GLY A 211 21.10 -19.36 -14.67
C GLY A 211 19.73 -19.95 -15.06
N SER A 212 18.66 -19.68 -14.31
CA SER A 212 17.33 -20.27 -14.58
C SER A 212 16.66 -19.67 -15.82
N GLU A 213 16.10 -20.53 -16.68
CA GLU A 213 15.28 -20.15 -17.84
C GLU A 213 13.93 -19.52 -17.42
N PHE A 214 13.50 -19.74 -16.18
CA PHE A 214 12.23 -19.26 -15.64
C PHE A 214 12.44 -18.20 -14.55
N PRO A 215 11.62 -17.12 -14.52
CA PRO A 215 11.66 -16.15 -13.43
C PRO A 215 11.45 -16.82 -12.06
N PRO A 216 12.24 -16.45 -11.04
CA PRO A 216 12.12 -17.07 -9.72
C PRO A 216 10.80 -16.71 -9.04
N ILE A 217 10.24 -17.69 -8.34
CA ILE A 217 9.16 -17.51 -7.36
C ILE A 217 9.77 -17.82 -5.99
N TYR A 218 9.67 -16.87 -5.08
CA TYR A 218 10.17 -16.98 -3.72
C TYR A 218 9.08 -17.56 -2.81
N THR A 219 9.45 -18.48 -1.93
CA THR A 219 8.56 -19.05 -0.93
C THR A 219 9.03 -18.66 0.46
N THR A 220 8.14 -18.04 1.23
CA THR A 220 8.37 -17.65 2.63
C THR A 220 7.29 -18.21 3.54
N VAL A 221 7.51 -18.08 4.83
CA VAL A 221 6.57 -18.46 5.90
C VAL A 221 6.47 -17.34 6.91
N ASP A 222 5.29 -17.16 7.49
CA ASP A 222 5.04 -16.17 8.54
C ASP A 222 4.24 -16.81 9.69
N ALA A 223 4.66 -16.56 10.93
CA ALA A 223 3.97 -17.04 12.12
C ALA A 223 3.09 -15.93 12.72
N VAL A 224 1.78 -16.13 12.75
CA VAL A 224 0.83 -15.30 13.49
C VAL A 224 0.63 -15.94 14.85
N VAL A 225 1.29 -15.42 15.88
CA VAL A 225 1.21 -15.98 17.23
C VAL A 225 0.39 -15.06 18.12
N VAL A 226 -0.65 -15.60 18.74
CA VAL A 226 -1.51 -14.89 19.68
C VAL A 226 -1.46 -15.53 21.06
N GLU A 227 -1.34 -14.70 22.09
CA GLU A 227 -1.47 -15.08 23.50
C GLU A 227 -2.24 -13.98 24.24
N ALA A 228 -3.30 -14.35 24.96
CA ALA A 228 -4.09 -13.43 25.80
C ALA A 228 -4.45 -12.08 25.12
N GLY A 229 -4.90 -12.12 23.87
CA GLY A 229 -5.27 -10.91 23.12
C GLY A 229 -4.10 -10.03 22.66
N HIS A 230 -2.88 -10.57 22.67
CA HIS A 230 -1.68 -9.92 22.13
C HIS A 230 -1.16 -10.71 20.94
N ILE A 231 -0.62 -10.01 19.94
CA ILE A 231 0.07 -10.58 18.78
C ILE A 231 1.58 -10.37 18.92
N LEU A 232 2.37 -11.39 18.65
CA LEU A 232 3.82 -11.29 18.66
C LEU A 232 4.33 -10.69 17.34
N LEU A 233 5.05 -9.58 17.42
CA LEU A 233 5.64 -8.89 16.27
C LEU A 233 7.13 -8.63 16.48
N VAL A 234 7.87 -8.57 15.37
CA VAL A 234 9.28 -8.17 15.31
C VAL A 234 9.41 -6.85 14.57
N GLN A 235 10.37 -6.01 14.94
CA GLN A 235 10.73 -4.82 14.17
C GLN A 235 11.91 -5.15 13.26
N ARG A 236 11.77 -4.90 11.96
CA ARG A 236 12.78 -5.23 10.96
C ARG A 236 14.01 -4.34 11.09
N LYS A 237 15.19 -4.94 11.19
CA LYS A 237 16.47 -4.21 11.28
C LYS A 237 17.06 -3.82 9.92
N PHE A 238 16.74 -4.59 8.87
CA PHE A 238 17.34 -4.46 7.55
C PHE A 238 16.30 -4.21 6.45
N HIS A 239 16.77 -3.71 5.30
CA HIS A 239 15.95 -3.55 4.10
C HIS A 239 15.59 -4.91 3.47
N PRO A 240 14.46 -4.96 2.74
CA PRO A 240 13.42 -3.94 2.65
C PRO A 240 12.59 -3.82 3.93
N GLY A 241 11.94 -2.68 4.13
CA GLY A 241 11.04 -2.42 5.25
C GLY A 241 11.74 -2.17 6.59
N LYS A 242 12.99 -1.68 6.56
CA LYS A 242 13.73 -1.32 7.77
C LYS A 242 12.89 -0.41 8.68
N GLY A 243 12.82 -0.74 9.97
CA GLY A 243 12.04 -0.01 10.98
C GLY A 243 10.54 -0.35 11.03
N THR A 244 9.99 -1.08 10.06
CA THR A 244 8.59 -1.54 10.09
C THR A 244 8.42 -2.75 11.01
N TRP A 245 7.21 -2.93 11.54
CA TRP A 245 6.79 -4.12 12.29
C TRP A 245 6.38 -5.22 11.32
N ALA A 246 6.75 -6.46 11.62
CA ALA A 246 6.42 -7.63 10.80
C ALA A 246 5.99 -8.80 11.69
N LEU A 247 5.33 -9.75 11.05
CA LEU A 247 5.19 -11.09 11.60
C LEU A 247 6.56 -11.77 11.57
N PRO A 248 6.89 -12.58 12.58
CA PRO A 248 8.10 -13.40 12.54
C PRO A 248 8.05 -14.36 11.35
N GLY A 249 9.07 -14.35 10.50
CA GLY A 249 8.98 -15.07 9.24
C GLY A 249 10.17 -14.86 8.30
N GLY A 250 10.34 -15.81 7.39
CA GLY A 250 11.51 -15.85 6.53
C GLY A 250 11.41 -16.88 5.40
N PHE A 251 12.55 -17.19 4.80
CA PHE A 251 12.62 -18.09 3.66
C PHE A 251 12.53 -19.55 4.09
N VAL A 252 11.91 -20.36 3.23
CA VAL A 252 11.90 -21.82 3.41
C VAL A 252 13.22 -22.40 2.90
N GLY A 253 13.88 -23.19 3.74
CA GLY A 253 15.06 -23.98 3.43
C GLY A 253 14.74 -25.17 2.51
N GLN A 254 15.77 -25.68 1.83
CA GLN A 254 15.61 -26.70 0.78
C GLN A 254 15.15 -28.07 1.31
N GLN A 255 15.34 -28.37 2.59
CA GLN A 255 15.12 -29.69 3.19
C GLN A 255 14.23 -29.62 4.44
N GLU A 256 13.35 -28.62 4.53
CA GLU A 256 12.41 -28.47 5.65
C GLU A 256 10.96 -28.35 5.16
N ARG A 257 10.01 -28.70 6.02
CA ARG A 257 8.58 -28.48 5.77
C ARG A 257 8.20 -27.04 6.10
N LEU A 258 7.14 -26.53 5.48
CA LEU A 258 6.67 -25.15 5.68
C LEU A 258 6.37 -24.80 7.15
N GLN A 259 5.70 -25.69 7.88
CA GLN A 259 5.42 -25.47 9.30
C GLN A 259 6.69 -25.50 10.16
N GLU A 260 7.65 -26.37 9.82
CA GLU A 260 8.94 -26.45 10.50
C GLU A 260 9.74 -25.16 10.28
N ALA A 261 9.76 -24.65 9.05
CA ALA A 261 10.34 -23.36 8.71
C ALA A 261 9.68 -22.22 9.51
N ALA A 262 8.35 -22.19 9.61
CA ALA A 262 7.63 -21.14 10.34
C ALA A 262 8.00 -21.13 11.84
N ILE A 263 8.15 -22.33 12.44
CA ILE A 263 8.58 -22.46 13.84
C ILE A 263 10.05 -22.10 14.00
N ARG A 264 10.92 -22.47 13.05
CA ARG A 264 12.34 -22.10 13.05
C ARG A 264 12.50 -20.58 13.01
N GLU A 265 11.91 -19.91 12.02
CA GLU A 265 11.96 -18.43 11.87
C GLU A 265 11.39 -17.74 13.11
N LEU A 266 10.23 -18.17 13.61
CA LEU A 266 9.66 -17.67 14.85
C LEU A 266 10.65 -17.77 16.02
N LYS A 267 11.34 -18.89 16.15
CA LYS A 267 12.31 -19.12 17.24
C LYS A 267 13.58 -18.29 17.08
N GLU A 268 14.10 -18.20 15.86
CA GLU A 268 15.30 -17.45 15.53
C GLU A 268 15.08 -15.95 15.79
N GLU A 269 13.99 -15.36 15.31
CA GLU A 269 13.79 -13.91 15.41
C GLU A 269 13.29 -13.43 16.79
N THR A 270 12.60 -14.28 17.54
CA THR A 270 11.91 -13.88 18.79
C THR A 270 12.43 -14.54 20.06
N ARG A 271 13.25 -15.60 19.92
CA ARG A 271 13.71 -16.46 21.03
C ARG A 271 12.59 -16.91 21.98
N LEU A 272 11.35 -17.01 21.48
CA LEU A 272 10.13 -17.31 22.24
C LEU A 272 10.33 -18.54 23.14
N LYS A 273 10.07 -18.42 24.44
CA LYS A 273 10.28 -19.49 25.43
C LYS A 273 9.12 -20.50 25.52
N VAL A 274 8.63 -20.98 24.38
CA VAL A 274 7.57 -22.01 24.27
C VAL A 274 8.13 -23.28 23.60
N PRO A 275 8.06 -24.48 24.20
CA PRO A 275 8.59 -25.69 23.57
C PRO A 275 7.96 -26.00 22.21
N VAL A 276 8.75 -26.53 21.26
CA VAL A 276 8.27 -26.86 19.90
C VAL A 276 7.05 -27.80 19.89
N PRO A 277 6.97 -28.86 20.73
CA PRO A 277 5.76 -29.69 20.80
C PRO A 277 4.50 -28.91 21.19
N VAL A 278 4.64 -27.88 22.03
CA VAL A 278 3.53 -26.99 22.42
C VAL A 278 3.13 -26.11 21.25
N LEU A 279 4.10 -25.49 20.54
CA LEU A 279 3.82 -24.71 19.33
C LEU A 279 3.07 -25.54 18.29
N ASN A 280 3.51 -26.77 18.03
CA ASN A 280 2.82 -27.69 17.12
C ASN A 280 1.38 -27.98 17.56
N GLY A 281 1.13 -28.19 18.86
CA GLY A 281 -0.21 -28.39 19.40
C GLY A 281 -1.09 -27.13 19.42
N SER A 282 -0.48 -25.94 19.37
CA SER A 282 -1.15 -24.64 19.36
C SER A 282 -1.52 -24.13 17.97
N MET A 283 -1.07 -24.79 16.89
CA MET A 283 -1.43 -24.39 15.53
C MET A 283 -2.93 -24.58 15.28
N LYS A 284 -3.61 -23.53 14.82
CA LYS A 284 -5.06 -23.53 14.57
C LYS A 284 -5.42 -23.53 13.10
N ALA A 285 -4.63 -22.84 12.27
CA ALA A 285 -4.91 -22.68 10.86
C ALA A 285 -3.64 -22.34 10.07
N SER A 286 -3.71 -22.47 8.76
CA SER A 286 -2.72 -21.95 7.82
C SER A 286 -3.42 -21.41 6.58
N HIS A 287 -2.82 -20.40 5.93
CA HIS A 287 -3.33 -19.82 4.70
C HIS A 287 -2.19 -19.38 3.78
N VAL A 288 -2.44 -19.38 2.46
CA VAL A 288 -1.47 -18.95 1.45
C VAL A 288 -1.78 -17.53 1.01
N PHE A 289 -0.75 -16.69 0.96
CA PHE A 289 -0.85 -15.29 0.59
C PHE A 289 0.03 -15.03 -0.63
N ASP A 290 -0.61 -14.80 -1.78
CA ASP A 290 0.02 -14.92 -3.09
C ASP A 290 -0.25 -13.71 -4.01
N ALA A 291 -0.68 -12.57 -3.44
CA ALA A 291 -0.86 -11.34 -4.20
C ALA A 291 0.44 -11.02 -4.98
N PRO A 292 0.42 -10.95 -6.33
CA PRO A 292 1.65 -10.97 -7.14
C PRO A 292 2.69 -9.90 -6.77
N ASP A 293 2.17 -8.76 -6.32
CA ASP A 293 2.89 -7.53 -6.05
C ASP A 293 3.12 -7.28 -4.55
N ARG A 294 2.89 -8.28 -3.69
CA ARG A 294 3.00 -8.12 -2.22
C ARG A 294 4.40 -7.72 -1.76
N SER A 295 5.44 -8.25 -2.43
CA SER A 295 6.84 -7.94 -2.13
C SER A 295 7.54 -7.23 -3.29
N GLN A 296 8.36 -6.24 -2.96
CA GLN A 296 9.18 -5.54 -3.96
C GLN A 296 10.45 -6.31 -4.37
N ARG A 297 10.81 -7.35 -3.62
CA ARG A 297 11.94 -8.25 -3.94
C ARG A 297 11.69 -9.11 -5.17
N GLY A 298 10.41 -9.37 -5.47
CA GLY A 298 9.96 -10.19 -6.60
C GLY A 298 8.74 -11.01 -6.20
N ARG A 299 8.28 -11.91 -7.08
CA ARG A 299 7.11 -12.75 -6.82
C ARG A 299 7.38 -13.63 -5.60
N THR A 300 6.78 -13.27 -4.48
CA THR A 300 6.96 -13.93 -3.18
C THR A 300 5.61 -14.43 -2.70
N ILE A 301 5.50 -15.73 -2.49
CA ILE A 301 4.33 -16.37 -1.89
C ILE A 301 4.68 -16.68 -0.45
N THR A 302 3.84 -16.27 0.49
CA THR A 302 4.04 -16.61 1.89
C THR A 302 2.96 -17.55 2.40
N HIS A 303 3.36 -18.50 3.24
CA HIS A 303 2.45 -19.38 3.96
C HIS A 303 2.34 -18.88 5.41
N GLY A 304 1.18 -18.32 5.75
CA GLY A 304 0.88 -17.89 7.10
C GLY A 304 0.43 -19.06 7.97
N PHE A 305 0.97 -19.18 9.18
CA PHE A 305 0.60 -20.17 10.19
C PHE A 305 0.09 -19.49 11.45
N PHE A 306 -1.13 -19.80 11.86
CA PHE A 306 -1.75 -19.22 13.05
C PHE A 306 -1.58 -20.13 14.25
N PHE A 307 -0.95 -19.60 15.30
CA PHE A 307 -0.70 -20.25 16.58
C PHE A 307 -1.43 -19.50 17.68
N GLU A 308 -2.26 -20.21 18.43
CA GLU A 308 -2.94 -19.66 19.61
C GLU A 308 -2.39 -20.35 20.86
N LEU A 309 -1.66 -19.59 21.67
CA LEU A 309 -1.04 -20.07 22.89
C LEU A 309 -2.05 -20.03 24.04
N ALA A 310 -2.11 -21.11 24.80
CA ALA A 310 -2.87 -21.12 26.05
C ALA A 310 -2.20 -20.17 27.05
N HIS A 311 -2.96 -19.21 27.56
CA HIS A 311 -2.47 -18.29 28.57
C HIS A 311 -2.69 -18.85 29.97
N ASN A 312 -1.64 -18.83 30.79
CA ASN A 312 -1.74 -19.12 32.22
C ASN A 312 -1.79 -17.80 32.98
N GLN A 313 -2.94 -17.49 33.59
CA GLN A 313 -3.19 -16.25 34.35
C GLN A 313 -2.22 -15.99 35.52
N TRP A 314 -1.48 -17.00 35.98
CA TRP A 314 -0.49 -16.90 37.04
C TRP A 314 0.91 -16.55 36.53
N THR A 315 1.11 -16.60 35.21
CA THR A 315 2.33 -16.19 34.52
C THR A 315 2.02 -15.02 33.59
N GLY A 316 2.99 -14.15 33.33
CA GLY A 316 2.85 -13.16 32.27
C GLY A 316 2.74 -13.82 30.88
N LEU A 317 2.72 -12.99 29.84
CA LEU A 317 2.90 -13.46 28.47
C LEU A 317 4.23 -14.23 28.32
N SER A 318 4.30 -15.16 27.38
CA SER A 318 5.50 -15.96 27.13
C SER A 318 6.72 -15.07 26.84
N ASP A 319 7.85 -15.36 27.48
CA ASP A 319 9.09 -14.57 27.32
C ASP A 319 9.61 -14.58 25.88
N VAL A 320 10.01 -13.40 25.40
CA VAL A 320 10.59 -13.15 24.07
C VAL A 320 11.82 -12.25 24.18
N ARG A 321 12.76 -12.38 23.24
CA ARG A 321 13.95 -11.54 23.10
C ARG A 321 14.33 -11.43 21.62
N ALA A 322 14.61 -10.21 21.17
CA ALA A 322 15.04 -9.99 19.80
C ALA A 322 16.40 -10.69 19.58
N ASP A 323 16.59 -11.22 18.39
CA ASP A 323 17.88 -11.73 17.92
C ASP A 323 18.51 -10.79 16.88
N ASP A 324 19.68 -11.14 16.35
CA ASP A 324 20.54 -10.24 15.55
C ASP A 324 19.85 -9.57 14.35
N ASP A 325 18.83 -10.21 13.75
CA ASP A 325 18.12 -9.71 12.57
C ASP A 325 16.86 -8.87 12.90
N ALA A 326 16.40 -8.90 14.15
CA ALA A 326 15.29 -8.09 14.64
C ALA A 326 15.83 -6.90 15.45
N ALA A 327 15.35 -5.69 15.15
CA ALA A 327 15.67 -4.51 15.93
C ALA A 327 14.95 -4.51 17.28
N ASP A 328 13.76 -5.11 17.34
CA ASP A 328 12.94 -5.25 18.54
C ASP A 328 11.98 -6.46 18.39
N VAL A 329 11.47 -6.98 19.49
CA VAL A 329 10.39 -7.96 19.52
C VAL A 329 9.45 -7.65 20.67
N ARG A 330 8.14 -7.67 20.41
CA ARG A 330 7.17 -7.40 21.47
C ARG A 330 5.84 -8.11 21.23
N TRP A 331 5.19 -8.43 22.34
CA TRP A 331 3.77 -8.68 22.37
C TRP A 331 3.02 -7.36 22.26
N VAL A 332 2.21 -7.22 21.20
CA VAL A 332 1.39 -6.02 20.94
C VAL A 332 -0.06 -6.34 21.24
N PRO A 333 -0.78 -5.53 22.05
CA PRO A 333 -2.22 -5.70 22.20
C PRO A 333 -2.92 -5.65 20.84
N ILE A 334 -3.86 -6.56 20.57
CA ILE A 334 -4.55 -6.59 19.25
C ILE A 334 -5.20 -5.24 18.93
N ALA A 335 -5.74 -4.54 19.93
CA ALA A 335 -6.30 -3.20 19.75
C ALA A 335 -5.26 -2.17 19.22
N GLU A 336 -4.01 -2.24 19.69
CA GLU A 336 -2.92 -1.41 19.16
C GLU A 336 -2.55 -1.86 17.74
N PHE A 337 -2.45 -3.18 17.50
CA PHE A 337 -2.13 -3.74 16.19
C PHE A 337 -3.12 -3.31 15.09
N LEU A 338 -4.42 -3.22 15.40
CA LEU A 338 -5.43 -2.74 14.46
C LEU A 338 -5.19 -1.28 14.00
N ASP A 339 -4.42 -0.51 14.78
CA ASP A 339 -3.99 0.86 14.48
C ASP A 339 -2.55 0.94 13.94
N MET A 340 -1.94 -0.19 13.62
CA MET A 340 -0.57 -0.28 13.14
C MET A 340 -0.42 -0.44 11.63
N GLN A 341 -1.49 -0.42 10.83
CA GLN A 341 -1.41 -0.72 9.37
C GLN A 341 -0.27 0.05 8.65
N GLU A 342 -0.08 1.33 8.94
CA GLU A 342 0.97 2.19 8.37
C GLU A 342 2.39 1.84 8.80
N ARG A 343 2.54 1.04 9.83
CA ARG A 343 3.81 0.61 10.42
C ARG A 343 4.10 -0.86 10.14
N MET A 344 3.17 -1.59 9.50
CA MET A 344 3.32 -3.01 9.20
C MET A 344 3.98 -3.25 7.85
N TYR A 345 4.97 -4.13 7.83
CA TYR A 345 5.71 -4.53 6.63
C TYR A 345 4.79 -5.17 5.59
N GLU A 346 4.99 -4.79 4.32
CA GLU A 346 4.28 -5.30 3.14
C GLU A 346 2.75 -5.40 3.34
N ASP A 347 2.24 -6.60 3.53
CA ASP A 347 0.85 -6.94 3.75
C ASP A 347 0.63 -7.73 5.04
N HIS A 348 1.60 -7.74 5.96
CA HIS A 348 1.55 -8.51 7.21
C HIS A 348 0.36 -8.10 8.10
N TYR A 349 -0.08 -6.84 7.99
CA TYR A 349 -1.34 -6.40 8.59
C TYR A 349 -2.53 -7.23 8.08
N PHE A 350 -2.65 -7.43 6.77
CA PHE A 350 -3.73 -8.20 6.17
C PHE A 350 -3.61 -9.71 6.46
N ILE A 351 -2.38 -10.23 6.52
CA ILE A 351 -2.10 -11.62 6.89
C ILE A 351 -2.59 -11.90 8.32
N ALA A 352 -2.14 -11.10 9.29
CA ALA A 352 -2.56 -11.25 10.67
C ALA A 352 -4.08 -11.05 10.80
N ASN A 353 -4.63 -10.03 10.15
CA ASN A 353 -6.06 -9.74 10.27
C ASN A 353 -6.96 -10.85 9.68
N HIS A 354 -6.49 -11.56 8.65
CA HIS A 354 -7.18 -12.74 8.13
C HIS A 354 -7.44 -13.78 9.23
N PHE A 355 -6.42 -14.11 10.02
CA PHE A 355 -6.53 -15.10 11.10
C PHE A 355 -7.27 -14.57 12.33
N LEU A 356 -7.24 -13.27 12.57
CA LEU A 356 -8.01 -12.62 13.64
C LEU A 356 -9.51 -12.48 13.31
N GLY A 357 -9.97 -12.94 12.14
CA GLY A 357 -11.37 -12.90 11.74
C GLY A 357 -11.80 -11.62 11.02
N GLY A 358 -10.84 -10.83 10.50
CA GLY A 358 -11.12 -9.60 9.76
C GLY A 358 -11.51 -8.43 10.63
N LEU A 359 -11.02 -8.37 11.88
CA LEU A 359 -11.25 -7.27 12.80
C LEU A 359 -10.64 -5.97 12.23
N GLY A 360 -11.38 -4.87 12.25
CA GLY A 360 -10.89 -3.59 11.73
C GLY A 360 -11.80 -2.44 12.16
N LYS A 361 -11.29 -1.21 12.07
CA LYS A 361 -12.09 -0.01 12.33
C LYS A 361 -13.29 0.02 11.36
N SER A 362 -14.47 -0.27 11.91
CA SER A 362 -15.79 0.00 11.34
C SER A 362 -15.94 1.45 10.93
#